data_AF-A0A821IZ07-F1
#
_entry.id   AF-A0A821IZ07-F1
#
_cell.length_a   1.000
_cell.length_b   1.000
_cell.length_c   1.000
_cell.angle_alpha   90.00
_cell.angle_beta   90.00
_cell.angle_gamma   90.00
#
_symmetry.space_group_name_H-M   'P 1'
#
loop_
_entity.id
_entity.type
_entity.pdbx_description
1 polymer ?
#
loop_
_entity_poly.entity_id
_entity_poly.type
_entity_poly.pdbx_seq_one_letter_code
_entity_poly.pdbx_strand_id
1 'polypeptide(L)' 'VAMNPSGEQFYSGGLDSIISVWNIPNSDVDPYDAYGELTI' A
#
# COMPACT_ATOMS: atom_id res chain seq x y z
N VAL A 1 -1.76 -1.01 -14.84
CA VAL A 1 -1.93 -0.71 -13.40
C VAL A 1 -3.39 -0.38 -13.15
N ALA A 2 -3.95 -0.78 -12.01
CA ALA A 2 -5.35 -0.54 -11.67
C ALA A 2 -5.52 -0.37 -10.14
N MET A 3 -6.55 0.35 -9.72
CA MET A 3 -6.92 0.54 -8.32
C MET A 3 -8.34 0.02 -8.11
N ASN A 4 -8.60 -0.62 -6.96
CA ASN A 4 -9.96 -1.03 -6.64
C ASN A 4 -10.87 0.21 -6.43
N PRO A 5 -12.19 0.12 -6.67
CA PRO A 5 -13.10 1.23 -6.48
C PRO A 5 -13.19 1.74 -5.03
N SER A 6 -12.87 0.88 -4.05
CA SER A 6 -12.84 1.24 -2.63
C SER A 6 -11.52 1.89 -2.18
N GLY A 7 -10.49 1.91 -3.03
CA GLY A 7 -9.16 2.48 -2.73
C GLY A 7 -8.26 1.64 -1.81
N GLU A 8 -8.73 0.51 -1.31
CA GLU A 8 -8.02 -0.37 -0.38
C GLU A 8 -6.91 -1.23 -1.04
N GLN A 9 -6.92 -1.38 -2.36
CA GLN A 9 -6.03 -2.30 -3.07
C GLN A 9 -5.56 -1.73 -4.41
N PHE A 10 -4.28 -1.98 -4.70
CA PHE A 10 -3.64 -1.60 -5.95
C PHE A 10 -3.04 -2.82 -6.65
N TYR A 11 -3.15 -2.83 -7.98
CA TYR A 11 -2.75 -3.95 -8.84
C TYR A 11 -1.75 -3.47 -9.90
N SER A 12 -0.63 -4.20 -10.01
CA SER A 12 0.36 -4.04 -11.08
C SER A 12 0.62 -5.38 -11.77
N GLY A 13 0.50 -5.42 -13.09
CA GLY A 13 0.88 -6.57 -13.91
C GLY A 13 2.19 -6.30 -14.65
N GLY A 14 3.10 -7.26 -14.65
CA GLY A 14 4.38 -7.23 -15.35
C GLY A 14 4.41 -8.12 -16.61
N LEU A 15 5.53 -8.06 -17.35
CA LEU A 15 5.81 -8.95 -18.50
C LEU A 15 6.06 -10.40 -18.07
N ASP A 16 6.29 -10.63 -16.77
CA ASP A 16 6.48 -11.92 -16.12
C ASP A 16 5.18 -12.71 -15.95
N SER A 17 4.05 -12.21 -16.46
CA SER A 17 2.71 -12.79 -16.28
C SER A 17 2.27 -12.89 -14.81
N ILE A 18 2.92 -12.14 -13.92
CA ILE A 18 2.57 -12.05 -12.51
C ILE A 18 1.78 -10.77 -12.27
N ILE A 19 0.72 -10.90 -11.48
CA ILE A 19 -0.04 -9.77 -10.97
C ILE A 19 0.35 -9.60 -9.50
N SER A 20 0.97 -8.47 -9.18
CA SER A 20 1.23 -8.08 -7.80
C SER A 20 0.03 -7.31 -7.25
N VAL A 21 -0.39 -7.70 -6.05
CA VAL A 21 -1.52 -7.10 -5.33
C VAL A 21 -1.02 -6.53 -4.01
N TRP A 22 -1.30 -5.26 -3.77
CA TRP A 22 -0.86 -4.53 -2.59
C TRP A 22 -2.08 -4.01 -1.83
N ASN A 23 -2.16 -4.26 -0.53
CA ASN A 23 -3.16 -3.64 0.34
C ASN A 23 -2.67 -2.26 0.76
N ILE A 24 -3.49 -1.23 0.53
CA ILE A 24 -3.20 0.14 0.93
C ILE A 24 -3.72 0.32 2.37
N PRO A 25 -2.86 0.70 3.33
CA PRO A 25 -3.31 0.98 4.69
C PRO A 25 -4.27 2.16 4.72
N ASN A 26 -5.14 2.18 5.73
CA ASN A 26 -6.10 3.27 5.90
C ASN A 26 -5.38 4.62 6.05
N SER A 27 -5.89 5.67 5.41
CA SER A 27 -5.26 7.00 5.38
C SER A 27 -5.23 7.68 6.75
N ASP A 28 -5.95 7.14 7.74
CA ASP A 28 -5.92 7.60 9.13
C ASP A 28 -4.62 7.21 9.86
N VAL A 29 -3.84 6.28 9.30
CA VAL A 29 -2.56 5.85 9.88
C VAL A 29 -1.45 6.68 9.27
N ASP A 30 -0.71 7.41 10.11
CA ASP A 30 0.44 8.18 9.65
C ASP A 30 1.52 7.20 9.14
N PRO A 31 2.09 7.40 7.94
CA PRO A 31 3.17 6.55 7.42
C PRO A 31 4.38 6.42 8.35
N TYR A 32 4.55 7.38 9.27
CA TYR A 32 5.63 7.45 10.23
C TYR A 32 5.29 6.81 11.59
N ASP A 33 4.04 6.42 11.85
CA ASP A 33 3.65 5.73 13.11
C ASP A 33 4.43 4.43 13.33
N ALA A 34 4.80 3.75 12.24
CA ALA A 34 5.59 2.51 12.29
C ALA A 34 7.05 2.72 12.77
N TYR A 35 7.54 3.96 12.73
CA TYR A 35 8.93 4.26 13.05
C TYR A 35 9.17 4.63 14.52
N GLY A 36 8.11 4.87 15.30
CA GLY A 36 8.18 5.22 16.72
C GLY A 36 8.87 6.57 16.96
N GLU A 37 8.35 7.37 17.89
CA GLU A 37 9.06 8.56 18.35
C GLU A 37 10.45 8.16 18.86
N LEU A 38 11.49 8.61 18.16
CA LEU A 38 12.88 8.40 18.54
C LEU A 38 13.12 9.24 19.81
N THR A 39 12.82 8.64 20.96
CA THR A 39 13.09 9.26 22.26
C THR A 39 14.60 9.26 22.45
N ILE A 40 15.20 10.45 22.37
CA ILE A 40 16.62 10.70 22.68
C ILE A 40 16.91 10.55 24.16
#